data_AF-A0A7T5VDK2-F1
#
_entry.id   AF-A0A7T5VDK2-F1
#
_cell.length_a   1.000
_cell.length_b   1.000
_cell.length_c   1.000
_cell.angle_alpha   90.00
_cell.angle_beta   90.00
_cell.angle_gamma   90.00
#
_symmetry.space_group_name_H-M   'P 1'
#
loop_
_entity.id
_entity.type
_entity.pdbx_description
1 polymer ?
#
loop_
_entity_poly.entity_id
_entity_poly.type
_entity_poly.pdbx_seq_one_letter_code
_entity_poly.pdbx_strand_id
1 'polypeptide(L)'
;MKLHPATPQPSRFVVRGTSLFDLHHPDRPVFFKGMGYSPFLPGETPVLGDPPGNDDRYVQHLALMTDMNVNYIHIFPRLMPTKFFEALDKTDLVYGQDIWIWAYEEDFLAPAFQEKTFNDIKEVIDHTYRAGRPDRLVLFSIGDELQAKCVESTNARHPKVRDYRGKHLTVTNRTATEVAMAQLVDRAMDYELSRYGRRHLYCHTSWTHIGPIADRSDLEVSTADILVPDMGDLMCLNVYTYANGVRTSPPGSVTGSTYQGYLEQLARESQQPILITQAGLSTSPFEPKPWVPGFGGHAIKDVPKTFRSIWQDIRTAKGSEQYSGLVFFELHDEWWKSAKGPEQAMHQDVDDPEQWFGVYSVGKGNTLKAKGSIPATVAELFGED
;
A
#
# COMPACT_ATOMS: atom_id res chain seq x y z
N MET A 1 -10.18 -11.17 12.90
CA MET A 1 -10.50 -9.97 13.72
C MET A 1 -12.02 -9.74 13.79
N LYS A 2 -12.55 -8.91 14.70
CA LYS A 2 -13.97 -8.48 14.72
C LYS A 2 -14.10 -6.98 14.98
N LEU A 3 -14.70 -6.23 14.04
CA LEU A 3 -15.19 -4.87 14.29
C LEU A 3 -16.44 -4.89 15.17
N HIS A 4 -16.52 -3.95 16.10
CA HIS A 4 -17.67 -3.82 17.00
C HIS A 4 -18.86 -3.23 16.24
N PRO A 5 -20.07 -3.81 16.35
CA PRO A 5 -21.25 -3.28 15.66
C PRO A 5 -21.62 -1.84 16.04
N ALA A 6 -21.19 -1.38 17.22
CA ALA A 6 -21.40 -0.02 17.70
C ALA A 6 -20.41 0.99 17.12
N THR A 7 -19.35 0.54 16.44
CA THR A 7 -18.40 1.43 15.76
C THR A 7 -19.11 2.09 14.57
N PRO A 8 -19.19 3.43 14.52
CA PRO A 8 -19.78 4.12 13.39
C PRO A 8 -19.11 3.72 12.07
N GLN A 9 -19.91 3.52 11.03
CA GLN A 9 -19.41 3.21 9.69
C GLN A 9 -18.89 4.49 9.02
N PRO A 10 -17.95 4.39 8.06
CA PRO A 10 -17.59 5.52 7.21
C PRO A 10 -18.79 6.07 6.44
N SER A 11 -18.76 7.36 6.10
CA SER A 11 -19.87 8.04 5.43
C SER A 11 -19.91 7.87 3.91
N ARG A 12 -18.82 7.40 3.30
CA ARG A 12 -18.70 7.26 1.83
C ARG A 12 -18.25 5.87 1.40
N PHE A 13 -17.02 5.48 1.73
CA PHE A 13 -16.49 4.17 1.34
C PHE A 13 -16.82 3.15 2.43
N VAL A 14 -17.68 2.19 2.12
CA VAL A 14 -18.21 1.22 3.09
C VAL A 14 -18.02 -0.21 2.64
N VAL A 15 -17.71 -1.08 3.59
CA VAL A 15 -17.54 -2.52 3.34
C VAL A 15 -18.85 -3.25 3.57
N ARG A 16 -19.24 -4.11 2.61
CA ARG A 16 -20.39 -5.00 2.71
C ARG A 16 -19.96 -6.41 2.30
N GLY A 17 -19.83 -7.29 3.29
CA GLY A 17 -19.22 -8.60 3.07
C GLY A 17 -17.76 -8.43 2.65
N THR A 18 -17.38 -9.05 1.53
CA THR A 18 -16.03 -8.98 0.94
C THR A 18 -15.90 -7.91 -0.15
N SER A 19 -16.87 -7.01 -0.28
CA SER A 19 -16.86 -5.98 -1.32
C SER A 19 -16.88 -4.57 -0.73
N LEU A 20 -16.20 -3.65 -1.42
CA LEU A 20 -16.16 -2.23 -1.07
C LEU A 20 -17.12 -1.44 -1.96
N PHE A 21 -17.85 -0.48 -1.39
CA PHE A 21 -18.79 0.38 -2.10
C PHE A 21 -18.49 1.86 -1.85
N ASP A 22 -18.63 2.70 -2.88
CA ASP A 22 -18.72 4.16 -2.76
C ASP A 22 -20.20 4.53 -2.68
N LEU A 23 -20.64 5.10 -1.55
CA LEU A 23 -22.04 5.49 -1.37
C LEU A 23 -22.52 6.60 -2.30
N HIS A 24 -21.62 7.31 -2.99
CA HIS A 24 -22.01 8.21 -4.08
C HIS A 24 -22.43 7.45 -5.35
N HIS A 25 -21.97 6.21 -5.53
CA HIS A 25 -22.27 5.33 -6.67
C HIS A 25 -22.52 3.89 -6.19
N PRO A 26 -23.60 3.63 -5.43
CA PRO A 26 -23.76 2.40 -4.65
C PRO A 26 -24.16 1.16 -5.47
N ASP A 27 -24.40 1.32 -6.78
CA ASP A 27 -24.96 0.28 -7.64
C ASP A 27 -23.97 -0.85 -7.96
N ARG A 28 -22.67 -0.59 -7.83
CA ARG A 28 -21.62 -1.58 -8.06
C ARG A 28 -20.50 -1.48 -7.02
N PRO A 29 -19.83 -2.61 -6.70
CA PRO A 29 -18.59 -2.57 -5.95
C PRO A 29 -17.54 -1.68 -6.64
N VAL A 30 -16.70 -1.06 -5.83
CA VAL A 30 -15.57 -0.25 -6.26
C VAL A 30 -14.44 -1.16 -6.73
N PHE A 31 -13.82 -0.78 -7.86
CA PHE A 31 -12.50 -1.25 -8.24
C PHE A 31 -11.60 -0.03 -8.48
N PHE A 32 -10.60 0.14 -7.61
CA PHE A 32 -9.62 1.20 -7.70
C PHE A 32 -8.56 0.85 -8.74
N LYS A 33 -8.40 1.76 -9.70
CA LYS A 33 -7.36 1.78 -10.73
C LYS A 33 -6.29 2.73 -10.22
N GLY A 34 -5.34 2.15 -9.52
CA GLY A 34 -4.47 2.87 -8.60
C GLY A 34 -3.10 3.21 -9.15
N MET A 35 -2.55 4.33 -8.66
CA MET A 35 -1.15 4.69 -8.85
C MET A 35 -0.51 5.01 -7.49
N GLY A 36 0.62 4.37 -7.20
CA GLY A 36 1.47 4.72 -6.07
C GLY A 36 2.12 6.08 -6.29
N TYR A 37 2.20 6.91 -5.25
CA TYR A 37 2.69 8.27 -5.40
C TYR A 37 3.48 8.79 -4.20
N SER A 38 4.75 9.07 -4.47
CA SER A 38 5.64 9.79 -3.60
C SER A 38 6.34 10.89 -4.42
N PRO A 39 5.97 12.16 -4.25
CA PRO A 39 6.19 13.23 -5.22
C PRO A 39 7.47 14.02 -4.95
N PHE A 40 8.42 13.42 -4.25
CA PHE A 40 9.74 14.03 -4.13
C PHE A 40 10.29 14.24 -5.55
N LEU A 41 11.16 15.22 -5.74
CA LEU A 41 11.92 15.39 -6.98
C LEU A 41 13.42 15.52 -6.65
N PRO A 42 14.35 15.26 -7.60
CA PRO A 42 15.79 15.28 -7.34
C PRO A 42 16.23 16.50 -6.52
N GLY A 43 16.93 16.22 -5.41
CA GLY A 43 17.29 17.22 -4.40
C GLY A 43 16.37 17.24 -3.17
N GLU A 44 15.27 16.50 -3.19
CA GLU A 44 14.34 16.34 -2.07
C GLU A 44 14.42 14.92 -1.50
N THR A 45 14.08 14.73 -0.23
CA THR A 45 14.04 13.41 0.39
C THR A 45 13.20 13.40 1.68
N PRO A 46 12.43 12.33 1.95
CA PRO A 46 11.77 12.15 3.24
C PRO A 46 12.74 11.77 4.36
N VAL A 47 13.99 11.36 4.06
CA VAL A 47 14.96 10.87 5.05
C VAL A 47 15.26 11.92 6.13
N LEU A 48 15.15 13.20 5.78
CA LEU A 48 15.34 14.32 6.71
C LEU A 48 14.05 14.76 7.43
N GLY A 49 12.93 14.08 7.15
CA GLY A 49 11.62 14.44 7.68
C GLY A 49 10.92 15.59 6.95
N ASP A 50 11.50 16.07 5.85
CA ASP A 50 10.93 17.15 5.06
C ASP A 50 9.73 16.65 4.22
N PRO A 51 8.66 17.44 4.10
CA PRO A 51 7.59 17.15 3.14
C PRO A 51 8.11 17.34 1.71
N PRO A 52 7.47 16.72 0.71
CA PRO A 52 7.81 16.99 -0.69
C PRO A 52 7.50 18.43 -1.06
N GLY A 53 8.09 18.91 -2.16
CA GLY A 53 7.94 20.29 -2.61
C GLY A 53 6.47 20.75 -2.73
N ASN A 54 6.16 21.94 -2.23
CA ASN A 54 4.83 22.55 -2.28
C ASN A 54 4.71 23.52 -3.47
N ASP A 55 4.76 22.99 -4.69
CA ASP A 55 4.74 23.77 -5.93
C ASP A 55 3.73 23.19 -6.95
N ASP A 56 3.70 23.74 -8.17
CA ASP A 56 2.69 23.39 -9.18
C ASP A 56 2.94 22.05 -9.89
N ARG A 57 3.93 21.23 -9.46
CA ARG A 57 4.18 19.88 -10.03
C ARG A 57 2.92 19.01 -10.03
N TYR A 58 2.08 19.16 -9.01
CA TYR A 58 0.88 18.34 -8.83
C TYR A 58 -0.14 18.54 -9.94
N VAL A 59 -0.21 19.73 -10.54
CA VAL A 59 -1.09 19.96 -11.71
C VAL A 59 -0.66 19.06 -12.87
N GLN A 60 0.65 18.95 -13.10
CA GLN A 60 1.20 18.08 -14.14
C GLN A 60 1.06 16.60 -13.78
N HIS A 61 1.44 16.22 -12.56
CA HIS A 61 1.46 14.81 -12.15
C HIS A 61 0.05 14.21 -12.11
N LEU A 62 -0.94 14.95 -11.59
CA LEU A 62 -2.34 14.49 -11.57
C LEU A 62 -2.97 14.46 -12.97
N ALA A 63 -2.56 15.34 -13.88
CA ALA A 63 -2.98 15.26 -15.28
C ALA A 63 -2.47 13.97 -15.93
N LEU A 64 -1.19 13.61 -15.73
CA LEU A 64 -0.64 12.35 -16.23
C LEU A 64 -1.36 11.13 -15.67
N MET A 65 -1.70 11.12 -14.38
CA MET A 65 -2.50 10.05 -13.78
C MET A 65 -3.91 9.97 -14.40
N THR A 66 -4.57 11.11 -14.60
CA THR A 66 -5.89 11.17 -15.22
C THR A 66 -5.85 10.67 -16.67
N ASP A 67 -4.84 11.05 -17.44
CA ASP A 67 -4.61 10.56 -18.81
C ASP A 67 -4.37 9.03 -18.86
N MET A 68 -3.88 8.45 -17.76
CA MET A 68 -3.74 7.01 -17.57
C MET A 68 -4.99 6.32 -17.01
N ASN A 69 -6.14 6.99 -16.96
CA ASN A 69 -7.40 6.47 -16.40
C ASN A 69 -7.32 6.04 -14.92
N VAL A 70 -6.36 6.58 -14.16
CA VAL A 70 -6.26 6.40 -12.71
C VAL A 70 -7.48 7.02 -12.05
N ASN A 71 -8.04 6.36 -11.04
CA ASN A 71 -9.12 6.90 -10.20
C ASN A 71 -8.78 6.94 -8.70
N TYR A 72 -7.64 6.36 -8.32
CA TYR A 72 -7.18 6.26 -6.94
C TYR A 72 -5.68 6.50 -6.83
N ILE A 73 -5.27 7.31 -5.86
CA ILE A 73 -3.86 7.58 -5.57
C ILE A 73 -3.52 6.97 -4.21
N HIS A 74 -2.50 6.13 -4.15
CA HIS A 74 -1.94 5.66 -2.87
C HIS A 74 -0.75 6.55 -2.51
N ILE A 75 -0.90 7.43 -1.52
CA ILE A 75 0.14 8.39 -1.15
C ILE A 75 1.01 7.88 0.01
N PHE A 76 2.32 8.00 -0.14
CA PHE A 76 3.31 7.55 0.85
C PHE A 76 3.88 8.64 1.76
N PRO A 77 4.03 9.91 1.32
CA PRO A 77 4.53 10.95 2.22
C PRO A 77 3.60 11.13 3.42
N ARG A 78 4.19 11.21 4.61
CA ARG A 78 3.47 11.42 5.87
C ARG A 78 2.52 12.62 5.81
N LEU A 79 2.98 13.74 5.24
CA LEU A 79 2.21 14.99 5.11
C LEU A 79 2.33 15.52 3.68
N MET A 80 1.30 15.31 2.87
CA MET A 80 1.22 15.91 1.53
C MET A 80 1.01 17.44 1.63
N PRO A 81 1.61 18.24 0.75
CA PRO A 81 1.51 19.69 0.85
C PRO A 81 0.20 20.24 0.26
N THR A 82 -0.19 21.45 0.65
CA THR A 82 -1.46 22.07 0.22
C THR A 82 -1.63 22.12 -1.29
N LYS A 83 -0.56 22.36 -2.07
CA LYS A 83 -0.60 22.40 -3.53
C LYS A 83 -1.04 21.07 -4.17
N PHE A 84 -0.78 19.94 -3.52
CA PHE A 84 -1.32 18.66 -3.96
C PHE A 84 -2.84 18.65 -3.86
N PHE A 85 -3.39 19.06 -2.72
CA PHE A 85 -4.83 19.10 -2.50
C PHE A 85 -5.54 20.16 -3.36
N GLU A 86 -4.90 21.31 -3.62
CA GLU A 86 -5.39 22.31 -4.58
C GLU A 86 -5.46 21.77 -6.02
N ALA A 87 -4.51 20.92 -6.41
CA ALA A 87 -4.54 20.24 -7.69
C ALA A 87 -5.60 19.11 -7.70
N LEU A 88 -5.72 18.36 -6.60
CA LEU A 88 -6.71 17.29 -6.43
C LEU A 88 -8.14 17.82 -6.56
N ASP A 89 -8.42 19.02 -6.04
CA ASP A 89 -9.73 19.71 -6.16
C ASP A 89 -10.20 19.90 -7.61
N LYS A 90 -9.28 19.82 -8.59
CA LYS A 90 -9.56 19.96 -10.03
C LYS A 90 -9.81 18.63 -10.74
N THR A 91 -9.85 17.53 -9.99
CA THR A 91 -9.99 16.17 -10.51
C THR A 91 -11.11 15.44 -9.77
N ASP A 92 -11.46 14.24 -10.26
CA ASP A 92 -12.35 13.32 -9.54
C ASP A 92 -11.62 12.25 -8.73
N LEU A 93 -10.28 12.33 -8.69
CA LEU A 93 -9.43 11.37 -7.99
C LEU A 93 -9.78 11.31 -6.50
N VAL A 94 -9.70 10.11 -5.95
CA VAL A 94 -9.70 9.85 -4.51
C VAL A 94 -8.33 9.32 -4.11
N TYR A 95 -8.01 9.35 -2.83
CA TYR A 95 -6.70 8.92 -2.36
C TYR A 95 -6.79 8.10 -1.08
N GLY A 96 -5.80 7.23 -0.85
CA GLY A 96 -5.56 6.62 0.45
C GLY A 96 -4.21 7.06 0.98
N GLN A 97 -4.15 7.28 2.30
CA GLN A 97 -2.98 7.81 2.98
C GLN A 97 -2.27 6.69 3.71
N ASP A 98 -1.05 6.37 3.28
CA ASP A 98 -0.15 5.54 4.08
C ASP A 98 0.43 6.36 5.24
N ILE A 99 0.46 5.75 6.42
CA ILE A 99 1.06 6.31 7.63
C ILE A 99 2.23 5.42 7.99
N TRP A 100 3.41 5.83 7.54
CA TRP A 100 4.63 5.09 7.81
C TRP A 100 4.88 4.91 9.31
N ILE A 101 5.19 3.67 9.69
CA ILE A 101 5.65 3.31 11.03
C ILE A 101 7.06 2.72 10.92
N TRP A 102 7.83 2.76 12.00
CA TRP A 102 9.18 2.21 11.99
C TRP A 102 9.14 0.67 11.91
N ALA A 103 9.21 0.13 10.68
CA ALA A 103 9.13 -1.30 10.39
C ALA A 103 10.27 -2.13 11.00
N TYR A 104 11.36 -1.46 11.44
CA TYR A 104 12.53 -2.06 12.07
C TYR A 104 12.51 -1.98 13.61
N GLU A 105 11.39 -1.57 14.22
CA GLU A 105 11.25 -1.61 15.68
C GLU A 105 11.42 -3.04 16.17
N GLU A 106 12.24 -3.25 17.21
CA GLU A 106 12.47 -4.61 17.68
C GLU A 106 11.24 -5.21 18.37
N ASP A 107 10.44 -4.38 19.04
CA ASP A 107 9.25 -4.75 19.80
C ASP A 107 8.08 -3.79 19.50
N PHE A 108 7.16 -4.20 18.63
CA PHE A 108 6.00 -3.38 18.28
C PHE A 108 5.01 -3.16 19.43
N LEU A 109 5.10 -3.91 20.54
CA LEU A 109 4.30 -3.67 21.75
C LEU A 109 5.00 -2.77 22.77
N ALA A 110 6.23 -2.34 22.50
CA ALA A 110 6.94 -1.43 23.38
C ALA A 110 6.10 -0.14 23.59
N PRO A 111 5.83 0.28 24.85
CA PRO A 111 5.00 1.45 25.11
C PRO A 111 5.51 2.72 24.43
N ALA A 112 6.84 2.90 24.36
CA ALA A 112 7.46 4.04 23.68
C ALA A 112 7.17 4.05 22.18
N PHE A 113 7.25 2.89 21.52
CA PHE A 113 6.89 2.75 20.10
C PHE A 113 5.40 3.03 19.90
N GLN A 114 4.53 2.39 20.68
CA GLN A 114 3.08 2.56 20.58
C GLN A 114 2.66 4.04 20.75
N GLU A 115 3.21 4.74 21.75
CA GLU A 115 2.89 6.16 21.97
C GLU A 115 3.45 7.08 20.89
N LYS A 116 4.71 6.87 20.47
CA LYS A 116 5.30 7.67 19.38
C LYS A 116 4.50 7.48 18.09
N THR A 117 4.27 6.23 17.69
CA THR A 117 3.56 5.88 16.47
C THR A 117 2.12 6.42 16.50
N PHE A 118 1.44 6.35 17.65
CA PHE A 118 0.12 6.96 17.76
C PHE A 118 0.15 8.49 17.66
N ASN A 119 1.17 9.17 18.17
CA ASN A 119 1.33 10.61 17.94
C ASN A 119 1.53 10.95 16.47
N ASP A 120 2.29 10.12 15.74
CA ASP A 120 2.48 10.27 14.30
C ASP A 120 1.15 10.08 13.54
N ILE A 121 0.38 9.05 13.89
CA ILE A 121 -0.96 8.80 13.33
C ILE A 121 -1.90 9.99 13.56
N LYS A 122 -1.93 10.55 14.79
CA LYS A 122 -2.77 11.72 15.10
C LYS A 122 -2.40 12.93 14.24
N GLU A 123 -1.11 13.16 13.99
CA GLU A 123 -0.68 14.28 13.16
C GLU A 123 -1.18 14.13 11.71
N VAL A 124 -1.10 12.92 11.14
CA VAL A 124 -1.58 12.67 9.78
C VAL A 124 -3.11 12.80 9.69
N ILE A 125 -3.84 12.27 10.68
CA ILE A 125 -5.30 12.48 10.76
C ILE A 125 -5.59 13.98 10.85
N ASP A 126 -4.97 14.71 11.76
CA ASP A 126 -5.18 16.16 11.92
C ASP A 126 -4.86 16.94 10.63
N HIS A 127 -3.79 16.55 9.93
CA HIS A 127 -3.41 17.14 8.66
C HIS A 127 -4.46 16.87 7.56
N THR A 128 -5.03 15.67 7.52
CA THR A 128 -6.10 15.29 6.59
C THR A 128 -7.31 16.21 6.74
N TYR A 129 -7.74 16.48 7.98
CA TYR A 129 -8.87 17.38 8.22
C TYR A 129 -8.54 18.85 8.00
N ARG A 130 -7.27 19.26 8.18
CA ARG A 130 -6.83 20.64 7.98
C ARG A 130 -6.65 21.00 6.51
N ALA A 131 -6.05 20.11 5.72
CA ALA A 131 -5.67 20.37 4.34
C ALA A 131 -6.10 19.25 3.40
N GLY A 132 -6.12 18.01 3.87
CA GLY A 132 -6.17 16.81 3.03
C GLY A 132 -7.46 16.50 2.30
N ARG A 133 -8.52 17.31 2.43
CA ARG A 133 -9.83 17.04 1.80
C ARG A 133 -10.33 15.66 2.24
N PRO A 134 -10.78 15.51 3.49
CA PRO A 134 -11.15 14.20 4.01
C PRO A 134 -12.28 13.55 3.18
N ASP A 135 -13.12 14.32 2.47
CA ASP A 135 -14.15 13.75 1.57
C ASP A 135 -13.60 13.04 0.32
N ARG A 136 -12.31 13.27 0.01
CA ARG A 136 -11.54 12.59 -1.03
C ARG A 136 -10.72 11.41 -0.48
N LEU A 137 -10.64 11.23 0.84
CA LEU A 137 -9.91 10.15 1.48
C LEU A 137 -10.74 8.85 1.46
N VAL A 138 -10.12 7.76 1.03
CA VAL A 138 -10.67 6.40 1.05
C VAL A 138 -10.33 5.71 2.37
N LEU A 139 -9.03 5.66 2.69
CA LEU A 139 -8.49 4.88 3.79
C LEU A 139 -7.25 5.53 4.42
N PHE A 140 -7.01 5.22 5.69
CA PHE A 140 -5.70 5.31 6.31
C PHE A 140 -5.07 3.91 6.38
N SER A 141 -3.85 3.76 5.86
CA SER A 141 -3.02 2.57 6.05
C SER A 141 -2.07 2.82 7.22
N ILE A 142 -2.24 2.08 8.32
CA ILE A 142 -1.43 2.23 9.53
C ILE A 142 -0.22 1.30 9.42
N GLY A 143 0.86 1.82 8.85
CA GLY A 143 2.10 1.10 8.59
C GLY A 143 2.08 0.30 7.29
N ASP A 144 3.29 0.00 6.84
CA ASP A 144 3.59 -0.77 5.63
C ASP A 144 4.77 -1.72 5.91
N GLU A 145 4.82 -2.85 5.18
CA GLU A 145 5.91 -3.84 5.11
C GLU A 145 6.76 -4.04 6.39
N LEU A 146 6.13 -4.50 7.48
CA LEU A 146 6.87 -4.86 8.70
C LEU A 146 7.98 -5.88 8.40
N GLN A 147 9.14 -5.69 9.02
CA GLN A 147 10.29 -6.56 8.79
C GLN A 147 10.12 -7.91 9.49
N ALA A 148 10.37 -9.00 8.77
CA ALA A 148 10.18 -10.37 9.26
C ALA A 148 10.84 -10.61 10.62
N LYS A 149 12.11 -10.22 10.77
CA LYS A 149 12.86 -10.33 12.04
C LYS A 149 12.16 -9.61 13.19
N CYS A 150 11.57 -8.44 12.94
CA CYS A 150 10.89 -7.64 13.96
C CYS A 150 9.53 -8.24 14.35
N VAL A 151 8.83 -8.86 13.40
CA VAL A 151 7.62 -9.64 13.64
C VAL A 151 7.91 -10.80 14.59
N GLU A 152 8.91 -11.63 14.25
CA GLU A 152 9.33 -12.77 15.09
C GLU A 152 9.83 -12.31 16.47
N SER A 153 10.60 -11.23 16.51
CA SER A 153 11.14 -10.67 17.75
C SER A 153 10.05 -10.17 18.69
N THR A 154 9.03 -9.48 18.17
CA THR A 154 7.86 -9.04 18.94
C THR A 154 7.07 -10.23 19.47
N ASN A 155 6.79 -11.22 18.60
CA ASN A 155 6.05 -12.43 18.99
C ASN A 155 6.77 -13.24 20.07
N ALA A 156 8.10 -13.39 19.94
CA ALA A 156 8.93 -14.11 20.91
C ALA A 156 9.03 -13.40 22.27
N ARG A 157 9.01 -12.06 22.30
CA ARG A 157 9.00 -11.30 23.57
C ARG A 157 7.64 -11.37 24.28
N HIS A 158 6.56 -11.50 23.53
CA HIS A 158 5.19 -11.41 24.06
C HIS A 158 4.33 -12.64 23.73
N PRO A 159 4.78 -13.89 24.00
CA PRO A 159 4.08 -15.09 23.54
C PRO A 159 2.70 -15.28 24.19
N LYS A 160 2.45 -14.62 25.32
CA LYS A 160 1.18 -14.64 26.06
C LYS A 160 0.21 -13.55 25.61
N VAL A 161 0.65 -12.56 24.83
CA VAL A 161 -0.23 -11.51 24.29
C VAL A 161 -0.86 -12.05 23.02
N ARG A 162 -2.11 -12.49 23.16
CA ARG A 162 -2.85 -13.21 22.11
C ARG A 162 -4.17 -12.55 21.75
N ASP A 163 -4.67 -11.71 22.65
CA ASP A 163 -5.98 -11.11 22.57
C ASP A 163 -5.87 -9.61 22.83
N TYR A 164 -6.70 -8.84 22.15
CA TYR A 164 -6.90 -7.42 22.45
C TYR A 164 -8.35 -7.05 22.23
N ARG A 165 -8.93 -6.35 23.22
CA ARG A 165 -10.27 -5.79 23.17
C ARG A 165 -10.15 -4.27 23.28
N GLY A 166 -10.18 -3.61 22.13
CA GLY A 166 -10.24 -2.16 22.02
C GLY A 166 -11.67 -1.64 22.10
N LYS A 167 -11.85 -0.37 21.78
CA LYS A 167 -13.15 0.31 21.75
C LYS A 167 -13.94 -0.01 20.48
N HIS A 168 -13.25 -0.25 19.37
CA HIS A 168 -13.81 -0.40 18.04
C HIS A 168 -13.60 -1.78 17.43
N LEU A 169 -12.56 -2.49 17.85
CA LEU A 169 -12.26 -3.83 17.37
C LEU A 169 -11.82 -4.80 18.47
N THR A 170 -11.84 -6.08 18.14
CA THR A 170 -11.28 -7.15 18.96
C THR A 170 -10.55 -8.15 18.09
N VAL A 171 -9.38 -8.57 18.57
CA VAL A 171 -8.62 -9.68 18.02
C VAL A 171 -8.49 -10.75 19.10
N THR A 172 -8.58 -12.02 18.68
CA THR A 172 -8.53 -13.17 19.59
C THR A 172 -7.66 -14.23 18.97
N ASN A 173 -6.78 -14.83 19.76
CA ASN A 173 -5.83 -15.86 19.34
C ASN A 173 -4.89 -15.40 18.19
N ARG A 174 -4.45 -14.13 18.21
CA ARG A 174 -3.61 -13.48 17.19
C ARG A 174 -2.21 -13.16 17.69
N THR A 175 -1.22 -13.08 16.79
CA THR A 175 0.19 -12.90 17.17
C THR A 175 0.39 -11.59 17.93
N ALA A 176 1.47 -11.47 18.68
CA ALA A 176 1.71 -10.26 19.45
C ALA A 176 1.86 -9.05 18.52
N THR A 177 2.47 -9.24 17.36
CA THR A 177 2.54 -8.23 16.30
C THR A 177 1.16 -7.86 15.77
N GLU A 178 0.29 -8.84 15.49
CA GLU A 178 -1.09 -8.56 15.06
C GLU A 178 -1.88 -7.79 16.13
N VAL A 179 -1.67 -8.11 17.41
CA VAL A 179 -2.22 -7.38 18.54
C VAL A 179 -1.67 -5.94 18.60
N ALA A 180 -0.38 -5.74 18.34
CA ALA A 180 0.26 -4.42 18.33
C ALA A 180 -0.34 -3.51 17.24
N MET A 181 -0.55 -4.04 16.04
CA MET A 181 -1.16 -3.29 14.94
C MET A 181 -2.64 -3.05 15.20
N ALA A 182 -3.35 -4.03 15.75
CA ALA A 182 -4.76 -3.88 16.13
C ALA A 182 -4.96 -2.75 17.17
N GLN A 183 -4.03 -2.58 18.12
CA GLN A 183 -4.06 -1.46 19.08
C GLN A 183 -3.92 -0.10 18.39
N LEU A 184 -2.99 0.04 17.45
CA LEU A 184 -2.80 1.29 16.71
C LEU A 184 -4.02 1.64 15.85
N VAL A 185 -4.57 0.65 15.14
CA VAL A 185 -5.77 0.82 14.30
C VAL A 185 -6.99 1.21 15.15
N ASP A 186 -7.22 0.53 16.29
CA ASP A 186 -8.33 0.86 17.19
C ASP A 186 -8.24 2.29 17.74
N ARG A 187 -7.04 2.69 18.19
CA ARG A 187 -6.77 4.04 18.70
C ARG A 187 -6.93 5.10 17.61
N ALA A 188 -6.54 4.79 16.37
CA ALA A 188 -6.69 5.70 15.23
C ALA A 188 -8.17 5.95 14.91
N MET A 189 -8.97 4.88 14.84
CA MET A 189 -10.43 4.97 14.68
C MET A 189 -11.06 5.82 15.78
N ASP A 190 -10.71 5.58 17.05
CA ASP A 190 -11.25 6.34 18.18
C ASP A 190 -10.87 7.82 18.12
N TYR A 191 -9.61 8.11 17.77
CA TYR A 191 -9.14 9.49 17.67
C TYR A 191 -9.90 10.26 16.59
N GLU A 192 -10.05 9.68 15.39
CA GLU A 192 -10.77 10.32 14.30
C GLU A 192 -12.24 10.55 14.67
N LEU A 193 -12.91 9.53 15.21
CA LEU A 193 -14.30 9.61 15.64
C LEU A 193 -14.52 10.65 16.74
N SER A 194 -13.69 10.62 17.79
CA SER A 194 -13.86 11.51 18.95
C SER A 194 -13.54 12.97 18.64
N ARG A 195 -12.60 13.22 17.73
CA ARG A 195 -12.19 14.59 17.37
C ARG A 195 -12.99 15.19 16.23
N TYR A 196 -13.36 14.38 15.23
CA TYR A 196 -13.96 14.86 13.99
C TYR A 196 -15.37 14.33 13.73
N GLY A 197 -15.89 13.44 14.59
CA GLY A 197 -17.27 12.95 14.53
C GLY A 197 -17.55 12.00 13.35
N ARG A 198 -16.51 11.57 12.63
CA ARG A 198 -16.60 10.66 11.48
C ARG A 198 -15.36 9.78 11.42
N ARG A 199 -15.37 8.78 10.54
CA ARG A 199 -14.17 8.01 10.22
C ARG A 199 -14.07 7.59 8.76
N HIS A 200 -12.87 7.22 8.34
CA HIS A 200 -12.62 6.54 7.08
C HIS A 200 -12.34 5.04 7.30
N LEU A 201 -12.03 4.35 6.21
CA LEU A 201 -11.53 2.98 6.29
C LEU A 201 -10.13 2.97 6.90
N TYR A 202 -9.81 1.91 7.62
CA TYR A 202 -8.48 1.65 8.15
C TYR A 202 -8.00 0.28 7.72
N CYS A 203 -6.70 0.16 7.49
CA CYS A 203 -6.00 -1.10 7.28
C CYS A 203 -4.58 -1.00 7.85
N HIS A 204 -3.85 -2.11 7.77
CA HIS A 204 -2.40 -2.13 7.77
C HIS A 204 -1.98 -2.70 6.42
N THR A 205 -1.06 -2.04 5.71
CA THR A 205 -0.52 -2.61 4.47
C THR A 205 0.59 -3.60 4.82
N SER A 206 0.51 -4.78 4.24
CA SER A 206 1.54 -5.81 4.41
C SER A 206 2.05 -6.30 3.06
N TRP A 207 2.85 -7.35 3.07
CA TRP A 207 3.54 -7.87 1.92
C TRP A 207 3.69 -9.39 2.02
N THR A 208 3.84 -10.04 0.86
CA THR A 208 3.69 -11.50 0.75
C THR A 208 4.75 -12.30 1.50
N HIS A 209 5.87 -11.66 1.88
CA HIS A 209 7.02 -12.30 2.51
C HIS A 209 6.74 -12.78 3.93
N ILE A 210 5.74 -12.20 4.62
CA ILE A 210 5.41 -12.52 6.01
C ILE A 210 3.99 -13.07 6.20
N GLY A 211 3.27 -13.35 5.11
CA GLY A 211 1.88 -13.79 5.12
C GLY A 211 1.02 -13.14 4.04
N PRO A 212 -0.32 -13.24 4.10
CA PRO A 212 -1.08 -14.05 5.06
C PRO A 212 -1.12 -15.54 4.72
N ILE A 213 -0.72 -15.93 3.50
CA ILE A 213 -0.83 -17.30 3.02
C ILE A 213 0.28 -18.17 3.64
N ALA A 214 -0.14 -19.08 4.51
CA ALA A 214 0.75 -19.76 5.46
C ALA A 214 1.50 -20.98 4.93
N ASP A 215 1.02 -21.56 3.84
CA ASP A 215 1.52 -22.80 3.24
C ASP A 215 2.65 -22.56 2.22
N ARG A 216 3.30 -21.40 2.27
CA ARG A 216 4.46 -21.05 1.45
C ARG A 216 5.75 -21.44 2.16
N SER A 217 6.58 -22.23 1.49
CA SER A 217 7.84 -22.72 2.05
C SER A 217 8.95 -21.66 2.11
N ASP A 218 8.77 -20.54 1.42
CA ASP A 218 9.74 -19.48 1.20
C ASP A 218 9.36 -18.16 1.89
N LEU A 219 8.44 -18.20 2.87
CA LEU A 219 8.19 -17.07 3.76
C LEU A 219 9.43 -16.74 4.59
N GLU A 220 9.57 -15.46 4.92
CA GLU A 220 10.66 -14.95 5.77
C GLU A 220 10.38 -15.07 7.27
N VAL A 221 9.20 -15.59 7.63
CA VAL A 221 8.78 -15.88 9.01
C VAL A 221 8.36 -17.33 9.15
N SER A 222 8.45 -17.85 10.37
CA SER A 222 7.88 -19.16 10.70
C SER A 222 6.35 -19.18 10.54
N THR A 223 5.75 -20.37 10.34
CA THR A 223 4.28 -20.52 10.30
C THR A 223 3.59 -20.01 11.58
N ALA A 224 4.28 -20.02 12.73
CA ALA A 224 3.74 -19.51 13.98
C ALA A 224 3.73 -17.97 14.06
N ASP A 225 4.52 -17.31 13.21
CA ASP A 225 4.77 -15.87 13.21
C ASP A 225 4.16 -15.12 12.03
N ILE A 226 3.40 -15.82 11.18
CA ILE A 226 2.68 -15.23 10.06
C ILE A 226 1.85 -14.02 10.51
N LEU A 227 1.94 -12.96 9.72
CA LEU A 227 1.12 -11.78 9.85
C LEU A 227 -0.07 -11.89 8.89
N VAL A 228 -1.29 -11.93 9.43
CA VAL A 228 -2.51 -11.78 8.65
C VAL A 228 -3.02 -10.35 8.85
N PRO A 229 -2.92 -9.46 7.84
CA PRO A 229 -3.23 -8.03 7.98
C PRO A 229 -4.74 -7.76 7.89
N ASP A 230 -5.55 -8.51 8.64
CA ASP A 230 -7.02 -8.38 8.70
C ASP A 230 -7.50 -7.40 9.80
N MET A 231 -6.58 -6.66 10.43
CA MET A 231 -6.89 -5.62 11.40
C MET A 231 -7.32 -4.32 10.70
N GLY A 232 -8.60 -4.20 10.40
CA GLY A 232 -9.18 -3.02 9.77
C GLY A 232 -10.51 -3.32 9.09
N ASP A 233 -10.87 -2.49 8.12
CA ASP A 233 -12.06 -2.71 7.29
C ASP A 233 -11.74 -3.55 6.03
N LEU A 234 -10.50 -3.49 5.56
CA LEU A 234 -10.03 -4.19 4.37
C LEU A 234 -8.60 -4.72 4.54
N MET A 235 -8.26 -5.72 3.73
CA MET A 235 -6.93 -6.30 3.66
C MET A 235 -6.13 -5.58 2.56
N CYS A 236 -4.98 -5.01 2.92
CA CYS A 236 -4.09 -4.33 1.98
C CYS A 236 -2.77 -5.10 1.84
N LEU A 237 -2.37 -5.40 0.60
CA LEU A 237 -1.12 -6.12 0.34
C LEU A 237 -0.35 -5.56 -0.86
N ASN A 238 0.96 -5.47 -0.67
CA ASN A 238 1.94 -5.34 -1.74
C ASN A 238 2.21 -6.74 -2.29
N VAL A 239 1.92 -6.95 -3.58
CA VAL A 239 2.01 -8.26 -4.25
C VAL A 239 2.77 -8.11 -5.56
N TYR A 240 4.04 -8.50 -5.53
CA TYR A 240 4.94 -8.46 -6.68
C TYR A 240 5.11 -9.86 -7.29
N THR A 241 5.18 -9.95 -8.62
CA THR A 241 5.31 -11.23 -9.34
C THR A 241 6.59 -11.99 -9.00
N TYR A 242 7.64 -11.29 -8.61
CA TYR A 242 8.93 -11.87 -8.22
C TYR A 242 8.98 -12.28 -6.74
N ALA A 243 8.01 -11.87 -5.94
CA ALA A 243 8.05 -12.09 -4.50
C ALA A 243 8.03 -13.59 -4.16
N ASN A 244 8.77 -13.91 -3.10
CA ASN A 244 8.69 -15.24 -2.49
C ASN A 244 7.25 -15.45 -1.98
N GLY A 245 6.75 -16.68 -2.08
CA GLY A 245 5.35 -17.04 -1.88
C GLY A 245 4.47 -16.86 -3.12
N VAL A 246 4.69 -15.82 -3.92
CA VAL A 246 3.97 -15.63 -5.20
C VAL A 246 4.54 -16.56 -6.28
N ARG A 247 5.86 -16.62 -6.39
CA ARG A 247 6.56 -17.50 -7.35
C ARG A 247 6.34 -19.00 -7.10
N THR A 248 6.14 -19.37 -5.84
CA THR A 248 5.92 -20.75 -5.39
C THR A 248 4.44 -21.13 -5.32
N SER A 249 3.54 -20.20 -5.66
CA SER A 249 2.11 -20.48 -5.72
C SER A 249 1.76 -21.46 -6.84
N PRO A 250 0.74 -22.32 -6.65
CA PRO A 250 0.18 -23.11 -7.73
C PRO A 250 -0.25 -22.24 -8.92
N PRO A 251 -0.33 -22.79 -10.15
CA PRO A 251 -0.86 -22.05 -11.28
C PRO A 251 -2.34 -21.67 -11.06
N GLY A 252 -2.71 -20.46 -11.42
CA GLY A 252 -4.08 -19.96 -11.36
C GLY A 252 -5.01 -20.64 -12.37
N SER A 253 -6.31 -20.56 -12.11
CA SER A 253 -7.31 -21.36 -12.84
C SER A 253 -7.57 -20.94 -14.29
N VAL A 254 -7.24 -19.71 -14.68
CA VAL A 254 -7.53 -19.14 -16.01
C VAL A 254 -6.26 -18.92 -16.82
N THR A 255 -5.28 -18.18 -16.28
CA THR A 255 -4.05 -17.81 -17.00
C THR A 255 -2.93 -18.81 -16.78
N GLY A 256 -3.04 -19.66 -15.74
CA GLY A 256 -1.99 -20.57 -15.31
C GLY A 256 -0.79 -19.87 -14.67
N SER A 257 -0.85 -18.55 -14.43
CA SER A 257 0.22 -17.82 -13.76
C SER A 257 0.24 -18.12 -12.27
N THR A 258 1.42 -18.10 -11.64
CA THR A 258 1.52 -18.26 -10.18
C THR A 258 0.98 -17.03 -9.45
N TYR A 259 1.02 -15.86 -10.09
CA TYR A 259 0.41 -14.63 -9.57
C TYR A 259 -1.10 -14.79 -9.42
N GLN A 260 -1.80 -15.31 -10.44
CA GLN A 260 -3.22 -15.61 -10.34
C GLN A 260 -3.49 -16.67 -9.25
N GLY A 261 -2.69 -17.73 -9.17
CA GLY A 261 -2.88 -18.74 -8.13
C GLY A 261 -2.68 -18.20 -6.70
N TYR A 262 -1.76 -17.26 -6.52
CA TYR A 262 -1.62 -16.52 -5.26
C TYR A 262 -2.89 -15.73 -4.95
N LEU A 263 -3.40 -14.97 -5.92
CA LEU A 263 -4.62 -14.18 -5.76
C LEU A 263 -5.84 -15.06 -5.43
N GLU A 264 -6.07 -16.14 -6.15
CA GLU A 264 -7.18 -17.06 -5.90
C GLU A 264 -7.13 -17.69 -4.50
N GLN A 265 -5.92 -17.95 -3.99
CA GLN A 265 -5.74 -18.40 -2.63
C GLN A 265 -6.03 -17.30 -1.61
N LEU A 266 -5.53 -16.09 -1.86
CA LEU A 266 -5.74 -14.94 -0.99
C LEU A 266 -7.23 -14.62 -0.86
N ALA A 267 -7.98 -14.57 -1.96
CA ALA A 267 -9.43 -14.35 -1.97
C ALA A 267 -10.22 -15.48 -1.29
N ARG A 268 -9.74 -16.72 -1.36
CA ARG A 268 -10.38 -17.85 -0.66
C ARG A 268 -10.20 -17.76 0.86
N GLU A 269 -9.05 -17.26 1.31
CA GLU A 269 -8.67 -17.22 2.73
C GLU A 269 -9.07 -15.91 3.42
N SER A 270 -9.27 -14.83 2.65
CA SER A 270 -9.76 -13.56 3.16
C SER A 270 -11.25 -13.60 3.51
N GLN A 271 -11.65 -12.78 4.49
CA GLN A 271 -13.04 -12.48 4.83
C GLN A 271 -13.37 -10.99 4.63
N GLN A 272 -12.43 -10.23 4.09
CA GLN A 272 -12.51 -8.79 3.85
C GLN A 272 -12.28 -8.50 2.35
N PRO A 273 -12.71 -7.32 1.86
CA PRO A 273 -12.25 -6.83 0.58
C PRO A 273 -10.72 -6.73 0.56
N ILE A 274 -10.12 -6.96 -0.60
CA ILE A 274 -8.66 -6.95 -0.78
C ILE A 274 -8.27 -5.81 -1.71
N LEU A 275 -7.38 -4.93 -1.27
CA LEU A 275 -6.73 -3.95 -2.13
C LEU A 275 -5.27 -4.36 -2.35
N ILE A 276 -4.88 -4.57 -3.62
CA ILE A 276 -3.46 -4.70 -3.95
C ILE A 276 -2.87 -3.29 -4.00
N THR A 277 -2.15 -2.92 -2.94
CA THR A 277 -1.63 -1.56 -2.70
C THR A 277 -0.34 -1.28 -3.44
N GLN A 278 0.38 -2.31 -3.86
CA GLN A 278 1.52 -2.20 -4.76
C GLN A 278 1.67 -3.44 -5.62
N ALA A 279 1.91 -3.22 -6.91
CA ALA A 279 2.44 -4.18 -7.85
C ALA A 279 3.27 -3.43 -8.90
N GLY A 280 4.37 -4.00 -9.36
CA GLY A 280 5.26 -3.28 -10.26
C GLY A 280 6.45 -4.12 -10.70
N LEU A 281 7.33 -3.48 -11.47
CA LEU A 281 8.56 -4.09 -11.93
C LEU A 281 9.67 -3.04 -12.04
N SER A 282 10.73 -3.19 -11.26
CA SER A 282 11.86 -2.27 -11.29
C SER A 282 12.61 -2.35 -12.61
N THR A 283 12.86 -1.20 -13.25
CA THR A 283 13.69 -1.11 -14.46
C THR A 283 15.14 -0.79 -14.15
N SER A 284 15.60 -1.04 -12.92
CA SER A 284 17.01 -0.90 -12.58
C SER A 284 17.86 -1.77 -13.53
N PRO A 285 19.01 -1.28 -14.01
CA PRO A 285 19.91 -2.08 -14.84
C PRO A 285 20.57 -3.24 -14.07
N PHE A 286 20.42 -3.27 -12.74
CA PHE A 286 21.03 -4.26 -11.86
C PHE A 286 19.98 -5.11 -11.14
N GLU A 287 20.31 -6.39 -10.95
CA GLU A 287 19.54 -7.31 -10.11
C GLU A 287 20.41 -7.66 -8.88
N PRO A 288 20.22 -6.99 -7.74
CA PRO A 288 21.18 -7.00 -6.64
C PRO A 288 21.18 -8.24 -5.77
N LYS A 289 20.11 -9.03 -5.77
CA LYS A 289 19.90 -10.08 -4.75
C LYS A 289 19.63 -11.43 -5.40
N PRO A 290 20.58 -12.39 -5.37
CA PRO A 290 20.36 -13.76 -5.86
C PRO A 290 19.18 -14.48 -5.18
N TRP A 291 18.78 -14.06 -3.98
CA TRP A 291 17.70 -14.66 -3.20
C TRP A 291 16.32 -14.00 -3.42
N VAL A 292 16.24 -12.92 -4.20
CA VAL A 292 14.97 -12.38 -4.72
C VAL A 292 15.07 -12.19 -6.24
N PRO A 293 15.11 -13.29 -7.02
CA PRO A 293 15.27 -13.20 -8.47
C PRO A 293 14.13 -12.41 -9.11
N GLY A 294 14.45 -11.46 -9.97
CA GLY A 294 13.50 -10.56 -10.63
C GLY A 294 13.23 -9.27 -9.86
N PHE A 295 13.96 -8.97 -8.79
CA PHE A 295 13.95 -7.65 -8.16
C PHE A 295 14.97 -6.72 -8.84
N GLY A 296 14.57 -6.08 -9.94
CA GLY A 296 15.48 -5.31 -10.81
C GLY A 296 15.97 -6.11 -12.03
N GLY A 297 16.79 -5.49 -12.87
CA GLY A 297 17.34 -6.09 -14.09
C GLY A 297 16.40 -6.11 -15.29
N HIS A 298 15.22 -5.48 -15.21
CA HIS A 298 14.22 -5.55 -16.28
C HIS A 298 14.40 -4.45 -17.32
N ALA A 299 14.32 -4.82 -18.60
CA ALA A 299 14.27 -3.83 -19.66
C ALA A 299 12.90 -3.12 -19.67
N ILE A 300 12.90 -1.80 -19.90
CA ILE A 300 11.69 -0.98 -19.99
C ILE A 300 10.62 -1.59 -20.92
N LYS A 301 11.05 -2.19 -22.04
CA LYS A 301 10.15 -2.79 -23.04
C LYS A 301 9.39 -4.03 -22.54
N ASP A 302 9.85 -4.66 -21.46
CA ASP A 302 9.28 -5.91 -20.94
C ASP A 302 8.21 -5.63 -19.87
N VAL A 303 8.27 -4.47 -19.19
CA VAL A 303 7.30 -4.06 -18.15
C VAL A 303 5.84 -4.08 -18.65
N PRO A 304 5.49 -3.56 -19.86
CA PRO A 304 4.13 -3.63 -20.38
C PRO A 304 3.52 -5.04 -20.41
N LYS A 305 4.33 -6.06 -20.72
CA LYS A 305 3.87 -7.45 -20.75
C LYS A 305 3.48 -7.92 -19.35
N THR A 306 4.29 -7.60 -18.35
CA THR A 306 4.02 -7.95 -16.95
C THR A 306 2.78 -7.23 -16.43
N PHE A 307 2.60 -5.93 -16.75
CA PHE A 307 1.41 -5.17 -16.32
C PHE A 307 0.13 -5.75 -16.91
N ARG A 308 0.13 -6.13 -18.20
CA ARG A 308 -0.98 -6.84 -18.84
C ARG A 308 -1.29 -8.17 -18.14
N SER A 309 -0.26 -8.96 -17.79
CA SER A 309 -0.47 -10.22 -17.05
C SER A 309 -1.09 -9.97 -15.68
N ILE A 310 -0.56 -9.03 -14.89
CA ILE A 310 -1.08 -8.71 -13.56
C ILE A 310 -2.54 -8.26 -13.63
N TRP A 311 -2.85 -7.39 -14.59
CA TRP A 311 -4.22 -6.94 -14.83
C TRP A 311 -5.15 -8.08 -15.22
N GLN A 312 -4.76 -8.92 -16.18
CA GLN A 312 -5.54 -10.09 -16.57
C GLN A 312 -5.74 -11.05 -15.38
N ASP A 313 -4.69 -11.30 -14.60
CA ASP A 313 -4.70 -12.22 -13.48
C ASP A 313 -5.69 -11.77 -12.40
N ILE A 314 -5.65 -10.50 -11.97
CA ILE A 314 -6.57 -9.99 -10.94
C ILE A 314 -8.02 -9.91 -11.41
N ARG A 315 -8.25 -9.60 -12.70
CA ARG A 315 -9.61 -9.50 -13.25
C ARG A 315 -10.25 -10.87 -13.49
N THR A 316 -9.44 -11.91 -13.74
CA THR A 316 -9.93 -13.25 -14.08
C THR A 316 -9.75 -14.29 -12.97
N ALA A 317 -9.03 -13.97 -11.89
CA ALA A 317 -8.90 -14.86 -10.73
C ALA A 317 -10.28 -15.28 -10.19
N LYS A 318 -10.40 -16.55 -9.81
CA LYS A 318 -11.53 -16.97 -8.97
C LYS A 318 -11.54 -16.17 -7.66
N GLY A 319 -12.63 -15.47 -7.38
CA GLY A 319 -12.73 -14.52 -6.26
C GLY A 319 -12.40 -13.07 -6.64
N SER A 320 -12.28 -12.75 -7.94
CA SER A 320 -11.97 -11.40 -8.43
C SER A 320 -12.94 -10.32 -7.92
N GLU A 321 -14.17 -10.68 -7.56
CA GLU A 321 -15.17 -9.78 -6.97
C GLU A 321 -14.83 -9.28 -5.56
N GLN A 322 -13.86 -9.91 -4.88
CA GLN A 322 -13.36 -9.46 -3.58
C GLN A 322 -12.28 -8.38 -3.68
N TYR A 323 -11.67 -8.22 -4.86
CA TYR A 323 -10.62 -7.24 -5.07
C TYR A 323 -11.23 -5.86 -5.29
N SER A 324 -10.93 -4.95 -4.38
CA SER A 324 -11.36 -3.55 -4.45
C SER A 324 -10.41 -2.68 -5.25
N GLY A 325 -9.29 -3.21 -5.76
CA GLY A 325 -8.44 -2.51 -6.70
C GLY A 325 -7.02 -3.08 -6.86
N LEU A 326 -6.28 -2.45 -7.77
CA LEU A 326 -4.87 -2.68 -8.05
C LEU A 326 -4.15 -1.34 -8.18
N VAL A 327 -3.04 -1.19 -7.47
CA VAL A 327 -2.18 -0.01 -7.52
C VAL A 327 -0.87 -0.38 -8.19
N PHE A 328 -0.57 0.23 -9.34
CA PHE A 328 0.77 0.13 -9.91
C PHE A 328 1.73 1.03 -9.13
N PHE A 329 2.82 0.45 -8.67
CA PHE A 329 3.91 1.14 -7.99
C PHE A 329 5.01 1.40 -9.02
N GLU A 330 5.26 2.65 -9.43
CA GLU A 330 4.63 3.93 -9.02
C GLU A 330 4.67 4.99 -10.13
N LEU A 331 4.23 6.24 -9.88
CA LEU A 331 4.19 7.27 -10.93
C LEU A 331 5.58 7.55 -11.52
N HIS A 332 6.58 7.84 -10.70
CA HIS A 332 7.93 8.15 -11.19
C HIS A 332 8.99 7.56 -10.29
N ASP A 333 10.19 7.41 -10.85
CA ASP A 333 11.36 6.94 -10.11
C ASP A 333 11.67 7.79 -8.87
N GLU A 334 12.22 7.13 -7.86
CA GLU A 334 12.53 7.71 -6.55
C GLU A 334 14.00 7.50 -6.20
N TRP A 335 14.83 8.52 -6.42
CA TRP A 335 16.29 8.43 -6.16
C TRP A 335 16.66 8.31 -4.67
N TRP A 336 15.72 8.53 -3.75
CA TRP A 336 16.01 8.56 -2.31
C TRP A 336 15.76 7.22 -1.61
N LYS A 337 15.03 6.29 -2.24
CA LYS A 337 14.69 5.02 -1.60
C LYS A 337 15.95 4.24 -1.21
N SER A 338 15.87 3.53 -0.09
CA SER A 338 16.99 2.81 0.57
C SER A 338 18.27 3.61 0.85
N ALA A 339 18.29 4.94 0.62
CA ALA A 339 19.45 5.77 0.90
C ALA A 339 19.76 5.73 2.41
N LYS A 340 21.02 5.46 2.75
CA LYS A 340 21.48 5.37 4.15
C LYS A 340 21.81 6.73 4.75
N GLY A 341 21.66 7.80 3.97
CA GLY A 341 21.84 9.16 4.43
C GLY A 341 21.59 10.21 3.34
N PRO A 342 21.64 11.49 3.70
CA PRO A 342 21.22 12.59 2.81
C PRO A 342 22.04 12.71 1.52
N GLU A 343 23.33 12.38 1.54
CA GLU A 343 24.19 12.45 0.35
C GLU A 343 23.79 11.42 -0.72
N GLN A 344 23.47 10.19 -0.29
CA GLN A 344 22.98 9.12 -1.14
C GLN A 344 21.56 9.42 -1.65
N ALA A 345 20.75 10.08 -0.82
CA ALA A 345 19.41 10.51 -1.19
C ALA A 345 19.34 11.68 -2.21
N MET A 346 20.46 12.02 -2.87
CA MET A 346 20.52 13.07 -3.91
C MET A 346 20.70 12.53 -5.33
N HIS A 347 20.94 11.24 -5.50
CA HIS A 347 21.21 10.63 -6.81
C HIS A 347 20.55 9.26 -6.92
N GLN A 348 20.19 8.89 -8.15
CA GLN A 348 19.57 7.60 -8.42
C GLN A 348 20.66 6.52 -8.57
N ASP A 349 20.66 5.56 -7.66
CA ASP A 349 21.63 4.48 -7.59
C ASP A 349 21.25 3.33 -8.53
N VAL A 350 22.16 2.99 -9.44
CA VAL A 350 21.93 1.93 -10.43
C VAL A 350 21.80 0.55 -9.80
N ASP A 351 22.34 0.34 -8.60
CA ASP A 351 22.33 -0.92 -7.87
C ASP A 351 21.23 -1.01 -6.81
N ASP A 352 20.35 -0.02 -6.71
CA ASP A 352 19.16 -0.05 -5.87
C ASP A 352 17.86 -0.10 -6.69
N PRO A 353 17.30 -1.30 -6.96
CA PRO A 353 16.07 -1.46 -7.72
C PRO A 353 14.85 -0.75 -7.15
N GLU A 354 14.80 -0.47 -5.84
CA GLU A 354 13.69 0.27 -5.24
C GLU A 354 13.49 1.64 -5.91
N GLN A 355 14.58 2.22 -6.43
CA GLN A 355 14.57 3.56 -7.00
C GLN A 355 14.06 3.62 -8.44
N TRP A 356 13.67 2.50 -9.06
CA TRP A 356 13.44 2.39 -10.51
C TRP A 356 12.07 1.82 -10.91
N PHE A 357 11.09 1.87 -10.00
CA PHE A 357 9.73 1.36 -10.24
C PHE A 357 8.82 2.31 -11.03
N GLY A 358 9.23 3.56 -11.23
CA GLY A 358 8.39 4.57 -11.86
C GLY A 358 7.96 4.20 -13.27
N VAL A 359 6.69 4.46 -13.61
CA VAL A 359 6.21 4.40 -15.01
C VAL A 359 6.75 5.59 -15.84
N TYR A 360 7.17 6.66 -15.16
CA TYR A 360 7.99 7.75 -15.67
C TYR A 360 9.38 7.75 -15.02
N SER A 361 10.40 8.19 -15.76
CA SER A 361 11.68 8.61 -15.17
C SER A 361 11.68 10.13 -14.94
N VAL A 362 12.51 10.60 -14.02
CA VAL A 362 12.66 12.05 -13.78
C VAL A 362 13.82 12.60 -14.61
N GLY A 363 13.48 13.46 -15.58
CA GLY A 363 14.43 14.12 -16.46
C GLY A 363 14.92 15.47 -15.95
N LYS A 364 15.78 16.13 -16.75
CA LYS A 364 16.30 17.48 -16.47
C LYS A 364 15.17 18.47 -16.19
N GLY A 365 15.36 19.32 -15.18
CA GLY A 365 14.35 20.29 -14.75
C GLY A 365 13.13 19.63 -14.10
N ASN A 366 13.32 18.44 -13.53
CA ASN A 366 12.29 17.64 -12.86
C ASN A 366 11.09 17.30 -13.77
N THR A 367 11.34 17.13 -15.06
CA THR A 367 10.31 16.79 -16.05
C THR A 367 10.10 15.28 -16.11
N LEU A 368 8.86 14.81 -15.94
CA LEU A 368 8.56 13.38 -16.05
C LEU A 368 8.60 12.92 -17.51
N LYS A 369 9.40 11.89 -17.79
CA LYS A 369 9.56 11.29 -19.12
C LYS A 369 9.01 9.87 -19.11
N ALA A 370 8.10 9.56 -20.02
CA ALA A 370 7.51 8.24 -20.11
C ALA A 370 8.60 7.18 -20.32
N LYS A 371 8.57 6.10 -19.53
CA LYS A 371 9.43 4.95 -19.77
C LYS A 371 8.81 4.08 -20.86
N GLY A 372 9.22 4.32 -22.11
CA GLY A 372 8.72 3.59 -23.26
C GLY A 372 7.19 3.67 -23.35
N SER A 373 6.54 2.52 -23.55
CA SER A 373 5.07 2.41 -23.63
C SER A 373 4.39 2.09 -22.30
N ILE A 374 5.09 2.16 -21.16
CA ILE A 374 4.52 1.79 -19.85
C ILE A 374 3.30 2.65 -19.50
N PRO A 375 3.36 4.00 -19.53
CA PRO A 375 2.17 4.82 -19.22
C PRO A 375 0.99 4.57 -20.18
N ALA A 376 1.26 4.41 -21.48
CA ALA A 376 0.23 4.10 -22.46
C ALA A 376 -0.42 2.72 -22.20
N THR A 377 0.36 1.75 -21.71
CA THR A 377 -0.17 0.44 -21.31
C THR A 377 -1.05 0.55 -20.07
N VAL A 378 -0.67 1.34 -19.07
CA VAL A 378 -1.52 1.62 -17.90
C VAL A 378 -2.83 2.27 -18.36
N ALA A 379 -2.76 3.28 -19.23
CA ALA A 379 -3.93 3.96 -19.77
C ALA A 379 -4.90 3.01 -20.48
N GLU A 380 -4.37 2.08 -21.28
CA GLU A 380 -5.16 1.05 -21.96
C GLU A 380 -5.85 0.12 -20.96
N LEU A 381 -5.09 -0.47 -20.03
CA LEU A 381 -5.61 -1.41 -19.03
C LEU A 381 -6.68 -0.77 -18.14
N PHE A 382 -6.41 0.44 -17.66
CA PHE A 382 -7.34 1.19 -16.82
C PHE A 382 -8.49 1.81 -17.63
N GLY A 383 -8.44 1.78 -18.96
CA GLY A 383 -9.56 2.14 -19.83
C GLY A 383 -10.56 1.00 -20.07
N GLU A 384 -10.24 -0.22 -19.63
CA GLU A 384 -11.14 -1.37 -19.68
C GLU A 384 -12.25 -1.25 -18.62
N ASP A 385 -13.45 -1.77 -18.92
CA ASP A 385 -14.64 -1.71 -18.06
C ASP A 385 -14.65 -2.74 -16.89
#